data_AF-A0A2R6I958-F1
#
_entry.id   AF-A0A2R6I958-F1
#
_cell.length_a   1.000
_cell.length_b   1.000
_cell.length_c   1.000
_cell.angle_alpha   90.00
_cell.angle_beta   90.00
_cell.angle_gamma   90.00
#
_symmetry.space_group_name_H-M   'P 1'
#
loop_
_entity.id
_entity.type
_entity.pdbx_description
1 polymer ?
#
loop_
_entity_poly.entity_id
_entity_poly.type
_entity_poly.pdbx_seq_one_letter_code
_entity_poly.pdbx_strand_id
1 'polypeptide(L)'
;MTVYETDVPGVGRKVEVEGGDGARAAVLLHHDGRVAVFNRPHPGADSEKVFDLTSQQADYLGSILEGAYFETVNMDRLSVPPGDAIIEWVDIDARRTSSSRSTWHCWQPSS
;
A
#
# COMPACT_ATOMS: atom_id res chain seq x y z
N MET A 1 3.76 10.00 -14.18
CA MET A 1 2.58 9.13 -13.99
C MET A 1 1.41 9.85 -14.62
N THR A 2 0.70 9.18 -15.53
CA THR A 2 -0.49 9.74 -16.17
C THR A 2 -1.68 8.86 -15.82
N VAL A 3 -2.73 9.51 -15.32
CA VAL A 3 -4.00 8.89 -14.95
C VAL A 3 -5.10 9.51 -15.81
N TYR A 4 -5.95 8.68 -16.39
CA TYR A 4 -7.08 9.10 -17.19
C TYR A 4 -8.37 8.65 -16.51
N GLU A 5 -9.29 9.57 -16.30
CA GLU A 5 -10.62 9.25 -15.77
C GLU A 5 -11.67 9.43 -16.86
N THR A 6 -12.64 8.52 -16.90
CA THR A 6 -13.73 8.56 -17.87
C THR A 6 -14.99 8.02 -17.21
N ASP A 7 -16.05 8.82 -17.20
CA ASP A 7 -17.36 8.33 -16.78
C ASP A 7 -17.95 7.44 -17.89
N VAL A 8 -18.50 6.29 -17.48
CA VAL A 8 -19.09 5.27 -18.35
C VAL A 8 -20.60 5.24 -18.09
N PRO A 9 -21.42 5.82 -18.98
CA PRO A 9 -22.86 5.93 -18.76
C PRO A 9 -23.52 4.58 -18.48
N GLY A 10 -24.27 4.51 -17.37
CA GLY A 10 -25.00 3.30 -16.96
C GLY A 10 -24.14 2.20 -16.32
N VAL A 11 -22.83 2.41 -16.19
CA VAL A 11 -21.91 1.43 -15.59
C VAL A 11 -21.23 2.02 -14.36
N GLY A 12 -20.56 3.16 -14.51
CA GLY A 12 -19.78 3.76 -13.43
C GLY A 12 -18.65 4.64 -13.93
N ARG A 13 -17.47 4.55 -13.30
CA ARG A 13 -16.27 5.31 -13.69
C ARG A 13 -15.12 4.38 -14.03
N LYS A 14 -14.45 4.65 -15.14
CA LYS A 14 -13.20 4.00 -15.53
C LYS A 14 -12.03 4.91 -15.22
N VAL A 15 -11.01 4.35 -14.58
CA VAL A 15 -9.72 4.98 -14.33
C VAL A 15 -8.65 4.17 -15.04
N GLU A 16 -7.81 4.79 -15.85
CA GLU A 16 -6.70 4.14 -16.52
C GLU A 16 -5.38 4.73 -16.04
N VAL A 17 -4.47 3.87 -15.61
CA VAL A 17 -3.14 4.23 -15.13
C VAL A 17 -2.11 3.68 -16.10
N GLU A 18 -1.24 4.56 -16.60
CA GLU A 18 -0.13 4.15 -17.45
C GLU A 18 1.04 3.61 -16.61
N GLY A 19 1.42 2.36 -16.88
CA GLY A 19 2.56 1.69 -16.28
C GLY A 19 3.83 1.84 -17.13
N GLY A 20 4.88 1.12 -16.73
CA GLY A 20 6.10 1.00 -17.53
C GLY A 20 5.85 0.32 -18.89
N ASP A 21 6.70 0.63 -19.87
CA ASP A 21 6.72 -0.02 -21.19
C ASP A 21 5.40 0.03 -22.00
N GLY A 22 4.55 1.03 -21.72
CA GLY A 22 3.28 1.24 -22.43
C GLY A 22 2.13 0.32 -21.98
N ALA A 23 2.35 -0.48 -20.94
CA ALA A 23 1.29 -1.23 -20.27
C ALA A 23 0.29 -0.28 -19.60
N ARG A 24 -0.97 -0.69 -19.50
CA ARG A 24 -2.01 0.08 -18.81
C ARG A 24 -2.84 -0.80 -17.90
N ALA A 25 -3.06 -0.32 -16.68
CA ALA A 25 -4.07 -0.87 -15.80
C ALA A 25 -5.35 -0.04 -15.96
N ALA A 26 -6.49 -0.70 -16.21
CA ALA A 26 -7.80 -0.08 -16.24
C ALA A 26 -8.63 -0.59 -15.05
N VAL A 27 -9.18 0.32 -14.27
CA VAL A 27 -10.03 0.05 -13.11
C VAL A 27 -11.41 0.60 -13.40
N LEU A 28 -12.43 -0.25 -13.38
CA LEU A 28 -13.82 0.12 -13.59
C LEU A 28 -14.56 0.01 -12.26
N LEU A 29 -14.94 1.16 -11.71
CA LEU A 29 -15.74 1.29 -10.50
C LEU A 29 -17.21 1.37 -10.91
N HIS A 30 -17.98 0.34 -10.60
CA HIS A 30 -19.41 0.30 -10.88
C HIS A 30 -20.21 1.12 -9.87
N HIS A 31 -21.38 1.61 -10.27
CA HIS A 31 -22.29 2.34 -9.37
C HIS A 31 -22.79 1.52 -8.18
N ASP A 32 -22.77 0.19 -8.27
CA ASP A 32 -23.13 -0.72 -7.18
C ASP A 32 -21.96 -1.05 -6.23
N GLY A 33 -20.82 -0.38 -6.42
CA GLY A 33 -19.60 -0.55 -5.60
C GLY A 33 -18.70 -1.68 -6.07
N ARG A 34 -19.07 -2.48 -7.08
CA ARG A 34 -18.15 -3.48 -7.65
C ARG A 34 -16.99 -2.83 -8.35
N VAL A 35 -15.83 -3.49 -8.32
CA VAL A 35 -14.62 -3.00 -8.99
C VAL A 35 -14.05 -4.10 -9.87
N ALA A 36 -13.91 -3.82 -11.16
CA ALA A 36 -13.23 -4.71 -12.10
C ALA A 36 -11.88 -4.11 -12.50
N VAL A 37 -10.82 -4.91 -12.46
CA VAL A 37 -9.46 -4.51 -12.83
C VAL A 37 -9.03 -5.26 -14.07
N PHE A 38 -8.47 -4.54 -15.03
CA PHE A 38 -8.00 -5.07 -16.29
C PHE A 38 -6.54 -4.68 -16.52
N ASN A 39 -5.77 -5.58 -17.14
CA ASN A 39 -4.42 -5.33 -17.58
C ASN A 39 -4.39 -5.30 -19.10
N ARG A 40 -3.76 -4.27 -19.66
CA ARG A 40 -3.42 -4.19 -21.08
C ARG A 40 -1.90 -4.16 -21.21
N PRO A 41 -1.26 -5.26 -21.64
CA PRO A 41 0.20 -5.39 -21.56
C PRO A 41 0.97 -4.43 -22.47
N HIS A 42 0.43 -4.08 -23.63
CA HIS A 42 1.05 -3.13 -24.55
C HIS A 42 0.00 -2.35 -25.35
N PRO A 43 0.37 -1.24 -26.02
CA PRO A 43 -0.53 -0.53 -26.92
C PRO A 43 -1.08 -1.47 -28.01
N GLY A 44 -2.38 -1.43 -28.24
CA GLY A 44 -3.06 -2.27 -29.22
C GLY A 44 -3.35 -3.71 -28.78
N ALA A 45 -2.91 -4.15 -27.60
CA ALA A 45 -3.35 -5.42 -27.01
C ALA A 45 -4.80 -5.32 -26.52
N ASP A 46 -5.49 -6.45 -26.50
CA ASP A 46 -6.75 -6.57 -25.78
C ASP A 46 -6.53 -6.45 -24.26
N SER A 47 -7.54 -5.94 -23.57
CA SER A 47 -7.50 -5.82 -22.11
C SER A 47 -8.00 -7.11 -21.48
N GLU A 48 -7.19 -7.69 -20.60
CA GLU A 48 -7.52 -8.92 -19.89
C GLU A 48 -8.02 -8.60 -18.48
N LYS A 49 -9.13 -9.20 -18.05
CA LYS A 49 -9.64 -9.00 -16.70
C LYS A 49 -8.75 -9.75 -15.70
N VAL A 50 -8.19 -9.01 -14.75
CA VAL A 50 -7.34 -9.54 -13.66
C VAL A 50 -8.20 -9.83 -12.43
N PHE A 51 -9.06 -8.89 -12.05
CA PHE A 51 -9.92 -9.02 -10.88
C PHE A 51 -11.36 -8.59 -11.19
N ASP A 52 -12.30 -9.24 -10.51
CA ASP A 52 -13.70 -8.83 -10.41
C ASP A 52 -14.07 -8.87 -8.93
N LEU A 53 -14.13 -7.71 -8.30
CA LEU A 53 -14.29 -7.56 -6.86
C LEU A 53 -15.72 -7.16 -6.53
N THR A 54 -16.28 -7.84 -5.54
CA THR A 54 -17.50 -7.37 -4.87
C THR A 54 -17.23 -6.05 -4.15
N SER A 55 -18.28 -5.29 -3.85
CA SER A 55 -18.14 -4.03 -3.09
C SER A 55 -17.37 -4.20 -1.79
N GLN A 56 -17.65 -5.24 -1.01
CA GLN A 56 -16.92 -5.49 0.25
C GLN A 56 -15.44 -5.80 0.03
N GLN A 57 -15.09 -6.55 -1.02
CA GLN A 57 -13.69 -6.85 -1.34
C GLN A 57 -12.95 -5.61 -1.85
N ALA A 58 -13.63 -4.79 -2.65
CA ALA A 58 -13.08 -3.53 -3.15
C ALA A 58 -12.80 -2.54 -2.00
N ASP A 59 -13.74 -2.39 -1.06
CA ASP A 59 -13.56 -1.55 0.13
C ASP A 59 -12.36 -2.02 0.97
N TYR A 60 -12.26 -3.33 1.21
CA TYR A 60 -11.15 -3.88 1.97
C TYR A 60 -9.81 -3.69 1.25
N LEU A 61 -9.73 -3.98 -0.05
CA LEU A 61 -8.51 -3.76 -0.83
C LEU A 61 -8.13 -2.27 -0.86
N GLY A 62 -9.11 -1.38 -1.02
CA GLY A 62 -8.91 0.07 -0.96
C GLY A 62 -8.27 0.49 0.36
N SER A 63 -8.77 -0.02 1.49
CA SER A 63 -8.20 0.27 2.81
C SER A 63 -6.73 -0.18 2.98
N ILE A 64 -6.35 -1.29 2.33
CA ILE A 64 -4.96 -1.75 2.30
C ILE A 64 -4.11 -0.77 1.47
N LEU A 65 -4.60 -0.37 0.29
CA LEU A 65 -3.87 0.54 -0.61
C LEU A 65 -3.72 1.95 -0.02
N GLU A 66 -4.68 2.41 0.77
CA GLU A 66 -4.60 3.66 1.53
C GLU A 66 -3.58 3.60 2.69
N GLY A 67 -3.02 2.44 2.99
CA GLY A 67 -2.09 2.25 4.11
C GLY A 67 -2.77 2.26 5.48
N ALA A 68 -4.10 2.17 5.55
CA ALA A 68 -4.84 2.15 6.82
C ALA A 68 -4.47 0.94 7.70
N TYR A 69 -3.98 -0.14 7.07
CA TYR A 69 -3.51 -1.35 7.75
C TYR A 69 -1.99 -1.60 7.59
N PHE A 70 -1.28 -0.79 6.80
CA PHE A 70 0.13 -1.00 6.50
C PHE A 70 0.86 0.33 6.35
N GLU A 71 1.66 0.69 7.36
CA GLU A 71 2.59 1.80 7.25
C GLU A 71 3.76 1.36 6.37
N THR A 72 3.86 1.93 5.16
CA THR A 72 4.98 1.65 4.26
C THR A 72 6.25 2.26 4.81
N VAL A 73 7.12 1.42 5.38
CA VAL A 73 8.44 1.87 5.85
C VAL A 73 9.27 2.26 4.64
N ASN A 74 9.33 3.56 4.37
CA ASN A 74 10.20 4.10 3.33
C ASN A 74 11.65 4.04 3.83
N MET A 75 12.40 3.04 3.38
CA MET A 75 13.80 2.83 3.77
C MET A 75 14.72 3.99 3.35
N ASP A 76 14.37 4.76 2.32
CA ASP A 76 15.14 5.94 1.88
C ASP A 76 14.99 7.14 2.85
N ARG A 77 14.01 7.08 3.75
CA ARG A 77 13.78 8.10 4.80
C ARG A 77 14.40 7.73 6.14
N LEU A 78 15.06 6.57 6.26
CA LEU A 78 16.02 6.32 7.33
C LEU A 78 17.30 7.13 7.07
N SER A 79 17.18 8.46 7.11
CA SER A 79 18.35 9.28 7.41
C SER A 79 18.69 9.01 8.87
N VAL A 80 19.55 8.03 9.12
CA VAL A 80 20.28 7.95 10.39
C VAL A 80 20.88 9.35 10.60
N PRO A 81 20.49 10.08 11.66
CA PRO A 81 21.13 11.36 11.95
C PRO A 81 22.64 11.11 11.99
N PRO A 82 23.48 11.91 11.30
CA PRO A 82 24.92 11.84 11.51
C PRO A 82 25.19 12.37 12.91
N GLY A 83 25.18 11.48 13.91
CA GLY A 83 25.38 11.79 15.32
C GLY A 83 24.72 10.77 16.24
N ASP A 84 25.53 9.81 16.70
CA ASP A 84 25.37 9.03 17.94
C ASP A 84 24.18 8.07 18.12
N ALA A 85 23.49 7.65 17.05
CA ALA A 85 22.57 6.53 17.15
C ALA A 85 23.34 5.19 17.12
N ILE A 86 23.61 4.60 18.30
CA ILE A 86 24.14 3.23 18.43
C ILE A 86 22.96 2.26 18.39
N ILE A 87 22.90 1.43 17.35
CA ILE A 87 21.98 0.29 17.30
C ILE A 87 22.61 -0.86 18.09
N GLU A 88 22.09 -1.12 19.30
CA GLU A 88 22.47 -2.28 20.10
C GLU A 88 21.50 -3.44 19.83
N TRP A 89 22.02 -4.54 19.30
CA TRP A 89 21.28 -5.77 19.12
C TRP A 89 21.33 -6.57 20.43
N VAL A 90 20.22 -6.59 21.17
CA VAL A 90 20.09 -7.45 22.35
C VAL A 90 19.57 -8.81 21.90
N ASP A 91 20.39 -9.84 22.07
CA ASP A 91 19.98 -11.22 21.85
C ASP A 91 19.06 -11.66 23.00
N ILE A 92 17.78 -11.89 22.70
CA ILE A 92 16.80 -12.26 23.71
C ILE A 92 16.84 -13.79 23.86
N ASP A 93 17.57 -14.25 24.87
CA ASP A 93 17.58 -15.66 25.24
C ASP A 93 16.16 -16.11 25.66
N ALA A 94 15.58 -17.06 24.93
CA ALA A 94 14.17 -17.46 25.02
C ALA A 94 13.78 -18.13 26.36
N ARG A 95 14.66 -18.12 27.38
CA ARG A 95 14.49 -18.89 28.62
C ARG A 95 14.03 -18.09 29.84
N ARG A 96 13.56 -16.85 29.68
CA ARG A 96 12.91 -16.13 30.80
C ARG A 96 11.60 -15.47 30.39
N THR A 97 10.54 -16.26 30.42
CA THR A 97 9.19 -15.75 30.69
C THR A 97 9.11 -15.34 32.16
N SER A 98 9.12 -14.04 32.45
CA SER A 98 8.39 -13.52 33.61
C SER A 98 7.95 -12.10 33.35
N SER A 99 6.64 -11.95 33.21
CA SER A 99 5.87 -10.71 33.12
C SER A 99 6.44 -9.54 33.93
N SER A 100 6.72 -8.43 33.25
CA SER A 100 6.17 -7.13 33.64
C SER A 100 6.44 -6.07 32.56
N ARG A 101 5.34 -5.65 31.90
CA ARG A 101 5.05 -4.32 31.39
C ARG A 101 6.27 -3.47 30.95
N SER A 102 6.52 -3.41 29.65
CA SER A 102 7.40 -2.43 29.02
C SER A 102 6.78 -1.03 29.15
N THR A 103 7.19 -0.29 30.18
CA THR A 103 7.02 1.16 30.25
C THR A 103 8.24 1.80 29.59
N TRP A 104 7.99 2.55 28.53
CA TRP A 104 9.00 3.34 27.83
C TRP A 104 9.60 4.38 28.79
N HIS A 105 10.89 4.27 29.08
CA HIS A 105 11.65 5.35 29.71
C HIS A 105 12.66 5.90 28.69
N CYS A 106 12.34 7.06 28.13
CA CYS A 106 13.30 7.89 27.42
C CYS A 106 14.20 8.54 28.48
N TRP A 107 15.45 8.12 28.58
CA TRP A 107 16.44 8.73 29.46
C TRP A 107 17.10 9.90 28.74
N GLN A 108 17.03 11.10 29.32
CA GLN A 108 17.78 12.27 28.86
C GLN A 108 19.02 12.47 29.74
N PRO A 109 20.24 12.56 29.17
CA PRO A 109 21.40 13.03 29.90
C PRO A 109 21.28 14.55 30.13
N SER A 110 21.40 14.95 31.38
CA SER A 110 21.60 16.34 31.78
C SER A 110 23.06 16.76 31.60
N SER A 111 23.26 17.78 30.75
CA SER A 111 24.41 18.71 30.61
C SER A 111 25.80 18.12 30.34
#